data_AF-A0A849NAM3-F1
#
_entry.id   AF-A0A849NAM3-F1
#
_cell.length_a   1.000
_cell.length_b   1.000
_cell.length_c   1.000
_cell.angle_alpha   90.00
_cell.angle_beta   90.00
_cell.angle_gamma   90.00
#
_symmetry.space_group_name_H-M   'P 1'
#
loop_
_entity.id
_entity.type
_entity.pdbx_description
1 polymer ?
#
loop_
_entity_poly.entity_id
_entity_poly.type
_entity_poly.pdbx_seq_one_letter_code
_entity_poly.pdbx_strand_id
1 'polypeptide(L)'
;MSRSITRLAALLLASGPALAQQAGAPAAGERVAGQCRACHAVNAVGRNGVGPNLHGVAGRKAASVEGFRYPNAMKEKGVSVVLTFPLPTYLLHEAA
;
A
#
# COMPACT_ATOMS: atom_id res chain seq x y z
N MET A 1 -28.21 -15.65 45.04
CA MET A 1 -27.52 -14.35 44.92
C MET A 1 -26.25 -14.41 44.04
N SER A 2 -26.17 -15.26 43.00
CA SER A 2 -24.91 -15.55 42.27
C SER A 2 -25.05 -15.62 40.74
N ARG A 3 -26.24 -15.41 40.17
CA ARG A 3 -26.50 -15.58 38.73
C ARG A 3 -26.51 -14.29 37.90
N SER A 4 -26.41 -13.12 38.53
CA SER A 4 -26.57 -11.82 37.84
C SER A 4 -25.26 -11.22 37.33
N ILE A 5 -24.10 -11.75 37.71
CA ILE A 5 -22.80 -11.14 37.40
C ILE A 5 -22.30 -11.56 36.00
N THR A 6 -22.78 -12.69 35.47
CA THR A 6 -22.23 -13.28 34.23
C THR A 6 -22.71 -12.65 32.92
N ARG A 7 -23.63 -11.67 32.94
CA ARG A 7 -24.09 -11.00 31.71
C ARG A 7 -23.40 -9.66 31.41
N LEU A 8 -22.63 -9.10 32.35
CA LEU A 8 -22.03 -7.78 32.17
C LEU A 8 -20.65 -7.80 31.50
N ALA A 9 -20.01 -8.97 31.39
CA ALA A 9 -18.66 -9.09 30.81
C ALA A 9 -18.63 -9.17 29.27
N ALA A 10 -19.78 -9.30 28.60
CA ALA A 10 -19.84 -9.53 27.15
C ALA A 10 -19.83 -8.25 26.29
N LEU A 11 -19.89 -7.06 26.89
CA LEU A 11 -20.04 -5.78 26.17
C LEU A 11 -18.73 -5.00 25.94
N LEU A 12 -17.58 -5.56 26.32
CA LEU A 12 -16.28 -4.88 26.22
C LEU A 12 -15.40 -5.39 25.06
N LEU A 13 -15.84 -6.39 24.28
CA LEU A 13 -15.06 -6.92 23.14
C LEU A 13 -15.31 -6.21 21.80
N ALA A 14 -16.17 -5.19 21.73
CA ALA A 14 -16.48 -4.50 20.47
C ALA A 14 -15.55 -3.32 20.15
N SER A 15 -14.63 -2.96 21.05
CA SER A 15 -13.72 -1.80 20.90
C SER A 15 -12.36 -2.18 20.32
N GLY A 16 -12.35 -2.95 19.23
CA GLY A 16 -11.13 -3.08 18.44
C GLY A 16 -10.80 -1.73 17.77
N PRO A 17 -9.53 -1.31 17.67
CA PRO A 17 -9.19 -0.11 16.93
C PRO A 17 -9.61 -0.33 15.47
N ALA A 18 -10.67 0.36 15.05
CA ALA A 18 -10.92 0.59 13.64
C ALA A 18 -9.75 1.42 13.12
N LEU A 19 -8.73 0.75 12.56
CA LEU A 19 -7.80 1.37 11.66
C LEU A 19 -8.64 1.88 10.48
N ALA A 20 -9.10 3.12 10.60
CA ALA A 20 -9.71 3.83 9.49
C ALA A 20 -8.67 3.84 8.37
N GLN A 21 -8.91 3.03 7.35
CA GLN A 21 -8.12 3.03 6.13
C GLN A 21 -8.38 4.39 5.49
N GLN A 22 -7.54 5.39 5.78
CA GLN A 22 -7.69 6.73 5.23
C GLN A 22 -7.44 6.61 3.73
N ALA A 23 -8.51 6.46 2.95
CA ALA A 23 -8.43 6.46 1.50
C ALA A 23 -7.85 7.80 1.08
N GLY A 24 -6.71 7.78 0.38
CA GLY A 24 -6.08 9.01 -0.11
C GLY A 24 -7.04 9.78 -1.01
N ALA A 25 -7.07 11.12 -0.88
CA ALA A 25 -7.92 11.96 -1.72
C ALA A 25 -7.39 11.95 -3.18
N PRO A 26 -8.17 11.51 -4.19
CA PRO A 26 -7.71 11.41 -5.57
C PRO A 26 -7.15 12.73 -6.12
N ALA A 27 -7.82 13.85 -5.79
CA ALA A 27 -7.38 15.19 -6.21
C ALA A 27 -6.05 15.63 -5.57
N ALA A 28 -5.71 15.12 -4.38
CA ALA A 28 -4.39 15.36 -3.79
C ALA A 28 -3.34 14.49 -4.49
N GLY A 29 -3.68 13.23 -4.79
CA GLY A 29 -2.82 12.32 -5.55
C GLY A 29 -2.49 12.85 -6.95
N GLU A 30 -3.46 13.47 -7.64
CA GLU A 30 -3.24 14.07 -8.96
C GLU A 30 -2.23 15.23 -8.94
N ARG A 31 -2.27 16.08 -7.90
CA ARG A 31 -1.29 17.17 -7.72
C ARG A 31 0.14 16.64 -7.55
N VAL A 32 0.30 15.55 -6.81
CA VAL A 32 1.62 14.94 -6.56
C VAL A 32 2.08 14.08 -7.74
N ALA A 33 1.17 13.51 -8.54
CA ALA A 33 1.49 12.66 -9.67
C ALA A 33 2.40 13.35 -10.71
N GLY A 34 2.38 14.69 -10.80
CA GLY A 34 3.32 15.45 -11.63
C GLY A 34 4.79 15.14 -11.34
N GLN A 35 5.15 14.92 -10.08
CA GLN A 35 6.52 14.58 -9.67
C GLN A 35 6.92 13.18 -10.14
N CYS A 36 5.96 12.25 -10.17
CA CYS A 36 6.19 10.86 -10.57
C CYS A 36 6.31 10.71 -12.09
N ARG A 37 5.62 11.57 -12.85
CA ARG A 37 5.59 11.55 -14.33
C ARG A 37 6.94 11.80 -14.99
N ALA A 38 7.88 12.40 -14.27
CA ALA A 38 9.25 12.58 -14.75
C ALA A 38 9.94 11.24 -15.06
N CYS A 39 9.62 10.20 -14.28
CA CYS A 39 10.27 8.89 -14.39
C CYS A 39 9.31 7.77 -14.79
N HIS A 40 8.01 7.92 -14.50
CA HIS A 40 7.03 6.85 -14.62
C HIS A 40 5.87 7.21 -15.55
N ALA A 41 5.51 6.26 -16.40
CA ALA A 41 4.26 6.27 -17.13
C ALA A 41 3.10 5.76 -16.25
N VAL A 42 1.87 6.19 -16.56
CA VAL A 42 0.62 5.79 -15.86
C VAL A 42 -0.49 5.34 -16.82
N ASN A 43 -0.17 5.18 -18.11
CA ASN A 43 -1.09 4.78 -19.16
C ASN A 43 -1.21 3.25 -19.25
N ALA A 44 -2.39 2.77 -19.62
CA ALA A 44 -2.71 1.33 -19.69
C ALA A 44 -1.78 0.51 -20.59
N VAL A 45 -1.26 1.13 -21.65
CA VAL A 45 -0.38 0.49 -22.65
C VAL A 45 1.06 1.05 -22.58
N GLY A 46 1.40 1.71 -21.47
CA GLY A 46 2.67 2.41 -21.31
C GLY A 46 3.89 1.52 -21.30
N ARG A 47 4.90 1.93 -22.06
CA ARG A 47 6.24 1.36 -21.98
C ARG A 47 6.91 1.76 -20.67
N ASN A 48 7.79 0.88 -20.18
CA ASN A 48 8.72 1.20 -19.11
C ASN A 48 9.72 2.26 -19.59
N GLY A 49 10.12 3.17 -18.71
CA GLY A 49 11.09 4.23 -18.98
C GLY A 49 12.22 4.21 -17.97
N VAL A 50 12.53 5.39 -17.40
CA VAL A 50 13.45 5.51 -16.25
C VAL A 50 12.95 4.65 -15.08
N GLY A 51 11.64 4.66 -14.84
CA GLY A 51 10.95 3.75 -13.93
C GLY A 51 9.94 2.85 -14.63
N PRO A 52 9.46 1.79 -13.95
CA PRO A 52 8.40 0.92 -14.46
C PRO A 52 7.07 1.67 -14.58
N ASN A 53 6.20 1.21 -15.47
CA ASN A 53 4.84 1.75 -15.58
C ASN A 53 4.04 1.53 -14.28
N LEU A 54 3.41 2.60 -13.78
CA LEU A 54 2.62 2.60 -12.55
C LEU A 54 1.12 2.35 -12.80
N HIS A 55 0.68 2.17 -14.05
CA HIS A 55 -0.68 1.74 -14.34
C HIS A 55 -0.96 0.40 -13.64
N GLY A 56 -2.04 0.32 -12.86
CA GLY A 56 -2.39 -0.86 -12.08
C GLY A 56 -1.35 -1.22 -11.00
N VAL A 57 -0.62 -0.23 -10.46
CA VAL A 57 0.37 -0.48 -9.38
C VAL A 57 -0.29 -0.87 -8.06
N ALA A 58 -1.48 -0.34 -7.76
CA ALA A 58 -2.23 -0.68 -6.57
C ALA A 58 -2.64 -2.15 -6.60
N GLY A 59 -2.27 -2.92 -5.58
CA GLY A 59 -2.53 -4.36 -5.49
C GLY A 59 -1.59 -5.23 -6.34
N ARG A 60 -0.63 -4.64 -7.07
CA ARG A 60 0.38 -5.41 -7.81
C ARG A 60 1.49 -5.88 -6.87
N LYS A 61 2.08 -7.04 -7.18
CA LYS A 61 3.29 -7.51 -6.49
C LYS A 61 4.44 -6.52 -6.71
N ALA A 62 5.19 -6.23 -5.67
CA ALA A 62 6.38 -5.39 -5.79
C ALA A 62 7.41 -6.00 -6.75
N ALA A 63 8.13 -5.14 -7.48
CA ALA A 63 9.18 -5.55 -8.43
C ALA A 63 8.75 -6.58 -9.50
N SER A 64 7.49 -6.54 -9.96
CA SER A 64 6.92 -7.56 -10.84
C SER A 64 6.53 -7.08 -12.25
N VAL A 65 6.94 -5.88 -12.67
CA VAL A 65 6.63 -5.40 -14.03
C VAL A 65 7.56 -6.09 -15.04
N GLU A 66 6.95 -6.79 -15.99
CA GLU A 66 7.64 -7.52 -17.04
C GLU A 66 8.53 -6.58 -17.88
N GLY A 67 9.72 -7.05 -18.24
CA GLY A 67 10.68 -6.28 -19.04
C GLY A 67 11.32 -5.07 -18.34
N PHE A 68 11.08 -4.79 -17.05
CA PHE A 68 11.81 -3.78 -16.29
C PHE A 68 12.92 -4.39 -15.44
N ARG A 69 14.13 -3.81 -15.47
CA ARG A 69 15.28 -4.30 -14.70
C ARG A 69 15.27 -3.68 -13.30
N TYR A 70 14.80 -4.44 -12.32
CA TYR A 70 14.83 -4.02 -10.91
C TYR A 70 16.20 -4.24 -10.26
N PRO A 71 16.64 -3.32 -9.36
CA PRO A 71 17.78 -3.56 -8.48
C PRO A 71 17.60 -4.81 -7.62
N ASN A 72 18.70 -5.47 -7.23
CA ASN A 72 18.65 -6.71 -6.42
C ASN A 72 17.91 -6.51 -5.09
N ALA A 73 18.13 -5.39 -4.40
CA ALA A 73 17.44 -5.05 -3.15
C ALA A 73 15.90 -5.04 -3.29
N MET A 74 15.37 -4.58 -4.44
CA MET A 74 13.92 -4.58 -4.69
C MET A 74 13.40 -5.96 -5.03
N LYS A 75 14.20 -6.82 -5.68
CA LYS A 75 13.82 -8.19 -5.98
C LYS A 75 13.76 -9.03 -4.70
N GLU A 76 14.73 -8.87 -3.81
CA GLU A 76 14.80 -9.59 -2.52
C GLU A 76 13.66 -9.19 -1.58
N LYS A 77 13.36 -7.88 -1.47
CA LYS A 77 12.24 -7.37 -0.66
C LYS A 77 10.87 -7.54 -1.34
N GLY A 78 10.83 -7.62 -2.68
CA GLY A 78 9.61 -7.67 -3.48
C GLY A 78 8.94 -9.04 -3.55
N VAL A 79 9.55 -10.08 -2.99
CA VAL A 79 9.01 -11.46 -3.07
C VAL A 79 7.70 -11.63 -2.29
N SER A 80 7.43 -10.82 -1.25
CA SER A 80 6.31 -11.03 -0.32
C SER A 80 5.39 -9.82 -0.07
N VAL A 81 5.56 -8.72 -0.81
CA VAL A 81 4.79 -7.48 -0.57
C VAL A 81 3.84 -7.17 -1.73
N VAL A 82 2.56 -7.10 -1.42
CA VAL A 82 1.51 -6.57 -2.30
C VAL A 82 1.42 -5.06 -2.04
N LEU A 83 1.46 -4.24 -3.08
CA LEU A 83 1.36 -2.77 -2.99
C LEU A 83 -0.09 -2.34 -2.72
N THR A 84 -0.63 -2.76 -1.58
CA THR A 84 -1.95 -2.34 -1.09
C THR A 84 -1.83 -0.93 -0.52
N PHE A 85 -2.78 -0.05 -0.84
CA PHE A 85 -2.86 1.28 -0.21
C PHE A 85 -3.56 1.18 1.15
N PRO A 86 -3.13 1.96 2.17
CA PRO A 86 -2.09 3.00 2.12
C PRO A 86 -0.69 2.35 2.01
N LEU A 87 0.32 3.05 1.51
CA LEU A 87 1.71 2.57 1.40
C LEU A 87 2.59 2.82 2.65
N PRO A 88 2.12 2.81 3.93
CA PRO A 88 2.96 3.25 5.03
C PRO A 88 4.03 2.20 5.35
N THR A 89 3.84 0.92 5.05
CA THR A 89 4.78 -0.11 5.50
C THR A 89 6.12 -0.12 4.77
N TYR A 90 6.19 0.39 3.53
CA TYR A 90 7.47 0.46 2.81
C TYR A 90 8.25 1.77 3.08
N LEU A 91 7.56 2.89 3.29
CA LEU A 91 8.19 4.17 3.64
C LEU A 91 8.57 4.27 5.13
N LEU A 92 8.05 3.38 5.98
CA LEU A 92 8.41 3.33 7.40
C LEU A 92 9.54 2.33 7.72
N HIS A 93 10.11 1.63 6.72
CA HIS A 93 11.20 0.67 6.93
C HIS A 93 12.60 1.22 6.59
N GLU A 94 12.75 2.54 6.41
CA GLU A 94 14.05 3.22 6.35
C GLU A 94 14.11 4.34 7.39
N ALA A 95 13.99 3.95 8.66
CA ALA A 95 14.35 4.76 9.81
C ALA A 95 14.94 3.88 10.95
N ALA A 96 15.73 2.86 10.58
CA ALA A 96 16.58 2.09 11.47
C ALA A 96 17.89 1.76 10.77
#